data_AF-A0A3M1DH92-F1
#
_entry.id   AF-A0A3M1DH92-F1
#
_cell.length_a   1.000
_cell.length_b   1.000
_cell.length_c   1.000
_cell.angle_alpha   90.00
_cell.angle_beta   90.00
_cell.angle_gamma   90.00
#
_symmetry.space_group_name_H-M   'P 1'
#
loop_
_entity.id
_entity.type
_entity.pdbx_description
1 polymer ?
#
loop_
_entity_poly.entity_id
_entity_poly.type
_entity_poly.pdbx_seq_one_letter_code
_entity_poly.pdbx_strand_id
1 'polypeptide(L)'
;MRRHRLTSFFLGLPWLVTLGLFWAFPVVYSFIISLTDYRLLSRQPPRWTGLENYTALFHDTQFLQALKTTFVFVIGTVPVTTVIALLLALLVNRQFRGRTLFRAGFFLPSITSMVVIALIFTNLYQRGGYLALLAQMLGIPTPEYGFLYSDRTALPAIMGMDIWMSSGYYMLIFLAGLKAIPEELYEAAEIAGASAMRRFFSITLPLLRPVA
;
A
#
# COMPACT_ATOMS: atom_id res chain seq x y z
N MET A 1 -19.90 -37.09 11.91
CA MET A 1 -19.87 -36.01 10.89
C MET A 1 -20.75 -34.78 11.22
N ARG A 2 -22.04 -34.92 11.60
CA ARG A 2 -22.91 -33.77 11.98
C ARG A 2 -22.44 -32.97 13.21
N ARG A 3 -21.95 -33.63 14.27
CA ARG A 3 -21.42 -32.97 15.48
C ARG A 3 -20.20 -32.06 15.20
N HIS A 4 -19.26 -32.51 14.35
CA HIS A 4 -18.10 -31.70 13.98
C HIS A 4 -18.48 -30.42 13.22
N ARG A 5 -19.47 -30.47 12.33
CA ARG A 5 -19.95 -29.27 11.61
C ARG A 5 -20.60 -28.25 12.55
N LEU A 6 -21.35 -28.70 13.54
CA LEU A 6 -21.96 -27.83 14.55
C LEU A 6 -20.89 -27.19 15.43
N THR A 7 -19.90 -27.96 15.90
CA THR A 7 -18.79 -27.41 16.70
C THR A 7 -17.96 -26.40 15.91
N SER A 8 -17.64 -26.68 14.63
CA SER A 8 -16.95 -25.72 13.76
C SER A 8 -17.76 -24.43 13.54
N PHE A 9 -19.09 -24.54 13.41
CA PHE A 9 -19.96 -23.37 13.28
C PHE A 9 -19.99 -22.53 14.56
N PHE A 10 -20.16 -23.16 15.73
CA PHE A 10 -20.13 -22.47 17.02
C PHE A 10 -18.78 -21.79 17.31
N LEU A 11 -17.67 -22.40 16.89
CA LEU A 11 -16.34 -21.78 16.98
C LEU A 11 -16.19 -20.56 16.05
N GLY A 12 -16.87 -20.55 14.90
CA GLY A 12 -16.88 -19.42 13.96
C GLY A 12 -17.86 -18.31 14.31
N LEU A 13 -18.86 -18.56 15.18
CA LEU A 13 -19.91 -17.59 15.51
C LEU A 13 -19.38 -16.25 16.03
N PRO A 14 -18.40 -16.18 16.96
CA PRO A 14 -17.90 -14.88 17.42
C PRO A 14 -17.33 -14.02 16.29
N TRP A 15 -16.63 -14.65 15.34
CA TRP A 15 -16.11 -13.96 14.15
C TRP A 15 -17.22 -13.54 13.19
N LEU A 16 -18.23 -14.39 12.97
CA LEU A 16 -19.38 -14.04 12.13
C LEU A 16 -20.20 -12.88 12.72
N VAL A 17 -20.36 -12.86 14.04
CA VAL A 17 -21.07 -11.77 14.74
C VAL A 17 -20.30 -10.46 14.62
N THR A 18 -18.98 -10.46 14.84
CA THR A 18 -18.18 -9.24 14.69
C THR A 18 -18.12 -8.75 13.25
N LEU A 19 -17.98 -9.66 12.28
CA LEU A 19 -18.06 -9.33 10.85
C LEU A 19 -19.44 -8.76 10.50
N GLY A 20 -20.52 -9.39 10.95
CA GLY A 20 -21.88 -8.92 10.69
C GLY A 20 -22.13 -7.53 11.26
N LEU A 21 -21.79 -7.32 12.54
CA LEU A 21 -22.13 -6.10 13.27
C LEU A 21 -21.22 -4.91 12.91
N PHE A 22 -19.93 -5.13 12.74
CA PHE A 22 -18.95 -4.05 12.56
C PHE A 22 -18.49 -3.85 11.12
N TRP A 23 -18.71 -4.81 10.22
CA TRP A 23 -18.33 -4.69 8.81
C TRP A 23 -19.55 -4.69 7.88
N ALA A 24 -20.36 -5.76 7.91
CA ALA A 24 -21.46 -5.90 6.98
C ALA A 24 -22.57 -4.86 7.22
N PHE A 25 -22.95 -4.65 8.48
CA PHE A 25 -23.99 -3.70 8.84
C PHE A 25 -23.64 -2.25 8.42
N PRO A 26 -22.47 -1.68 8.76
CA PRO A 26 -22.11 -0.32 8.31
C PRO A 26 -22.04 -0.19 6.79
N VAL A 27 -21.57 -1.20 6.06
CA VAL A 27 -21.52 -1.18 4.58
C VAL A 27 -22.92 -1.14 3.99
N VAL A 28 -23.81 -2.03 4.43
CA VAL A 28 -25.21 -2.06 3.96
C VAL A 28 -25.92 -0.77 4.33
N TYR A 29 -25.75 -0.28 5.56
CA TYR A 29 -26.36 0.97 6.01
C TYR A 29 -25.85 2.18 5.22
N SER A 30 -24.54 2.26 4.97
CA SER A 30 -23.94 3.33 4.16
C SER A 30 -24.47 3.30 2.71
N PHE A 31 -24.68 2.11 2.16
CA PHE A 31 -25.28 1.94 0.84
C PHE A 31 -26.77 2.37 0.80
N ILE A 32 -27.53 2.12 1.86
CA ILE A 32 -28.91 2.62 1.96
C ILE A 32 -28.91 4.16 2.05
N ILE A 33 -28.03 4.73 2.86
CA ILE A 33 -27.89 6.19 3.01
C ILE A 33 -27.46 6.84 1.69
N SER A 34 -26.57 6.22 0.91
CA SER A 34 -26.11 6.80 -0.36
C SER A 34 -27.22 6.94 -1.41
N LEU A 35 -28.35 6.23 -1.24
CA LEU A 35 -29.56 6.36 -2.07
C LEU A 35 -30.55 7.42 -1.56
N THR A 36 -30.15 8.20 -0.56
CA THR A 36 -30.99 9.24 0.07
C THR A 36 -30.28 10.60 0.11
N ASP A 37 -31.04 11.69 0.09
CA ASP A 37 -30.57 13.02 0.52
C ASP A 37 -30.53 13.03 2.05
N TYR A 38 -29.42 12.52 2.58
CA TYR A 38 -29.15 12.46 4.01
C TYR A 38 -28.26 13.63 4.43
N ARG A 39 -28.74 14.46 5.35
CA ARG A 39 -28.01 15.61 5.90
C ARG A 39 -27.89 15.49 7.40
N LEU A 40 -26.67 15.27 7.89
CA LEU A 40 -26.35 15.05 9.30
C LEU A 40 -26.90 16.13 10.26
N LEU A 41 -26.91 17.39 9.81
CA LEU A 41 -27.33 18.55 10.61
C LEU A 41 -28.77 18.98 10.36
N SER A 42 -29.48 18.35 9.41
CA SER A 42 -30.87 18.67 9.11
C SER A 42 -31.82 17.89 10.01
N ARG A 43 -32.90 18.54 10.45
CA ARG A 43 -34.00 17.85 11.16
C ARG A 43 -34.97 17.13 10.22
N GLN A 44 -34.78 17.25 8.91
CA GLN A 44 -35.65 16.61 7.93
C GLN A 44 -35.30 15.13 7.79
N PRO A 45 -36.30 14.23 7.68
CA PRO A 45 -36.05 12.83 7.43
C PRO A 45 -35.35 12.65 6.07
N PRO A 46 -34.45 11.66 5.91
CA PRO A 46 -33.79 11.38 4.65
C PRO A 46 -34.82 11.15 3.55
N ARG A 47 -34.66 11.86 2.43
CA ARG A 47 -35.51 11.68 1.25
C ARG A 47 -34.85 10.67 0.32
N TRP A 48 -35.61 9.71 -0.17
CA TRP A 48 -35.09 8.76 -1.17
C TRP A 48 -34.87 9.48 -2.50
N THR A 49 -33.62 9.52 -2.96
CA THR A 49 -33.19 10.15 -4.23
C THR A 49 -32.69 9.12 -5.24
N GLY A 50 -32.68 7.83 -4.88
CA GLY A 50 -32.25 6.76 -5.77
C GLY A 50 -30.80 6.95 -6.21
N LEU A 51 -30.55 7.03 -7.53
CA LEU A 51 -29.20 7.14 -8.07
C LEU A 51 -28.74 8.58 -8.34
N GLU A 52 -29.53 9.60 -7.98
CA GLU A 52 -29.21 11.00 -8.25
C GLU A 52 -27.84 11.41 -7.68
N ASN A 53 -27.53 10.99 -6.46
CA ASN A 53 -26.23 11.24 -5.81
C ASN A 53 -25.05 10.75 -6.68
N TYR A 54 -25.17 9.58 -7.31
CA TYR A 54 -24.13 9.04 -8.19
C TYR A 54 -24.01 9.82 -9.48
N THR A 55 -25.13 10.21 -10.09
CA THR A 55 -25.11 11.04 -11.31
C THR A 55 -24.53 12.43 -11.06
N ALA A 56 -24.76 13.01 -9.88
CA ALA A 56 -24.20 14.29 -9.47
C ALA A 56 -22.67 14.21 -9.33
N LEU A 57 -22.14 13.11 -8.79
CA LEU A 57 -20.68 12.91 -8.65
C LEU A 57 -19.94 12.95 -9.99
N PHE A 58 -20.53 12.41 -11.06
CA PHE A 58 -19.90 12.45 -12.40
C PHE A 58 -19.79 13.86 -12.99
N HIS A 59 -20.52 14.84 -12.45
CA HIS A 59 -20.46 16.24 -12.87
C HIS A 59 -19.69 17.13 -11.87
N ASP A 60 -19.27 16.57 -10.73
CA ASP A 60 -18.51 17.29 -9.72
C ASP A 60 -17.01 17.30 -10.08
N THR A 61 -16.51 18.49 -10.41
CA THR A 61 -15.10 18.69 -10.81
C THR A 61 -14.13 18.38 -9.68
N GLN A 62 -14.50 18.59 -8.41
CA GLN A 62 -13.67 18.26 -7.27
C GLN A 62 -13.59 16.74 -7.07
N PHE A 63 -14.71 16.03 -7.21
CA PHE A 63 -14.73 14.57 -7.16
C PHE A 63 -13.87 13.96 -8.27
N LEU A 64 -14.03 14.42 -9.52
CA LEU A 64 -13.24 13.92 -10.65
C LEU A 64 -11.74 14.21 -10.47
N GLN A 65 -11.38 15.38 -9.94
CA GLN A 65 -10.00 15.72 -9.65
C GLN A 65 -9.41 14.87 -8.52
N ALA A 66 -10.18 14.60 -7.46
CA ALA A 66 -9.78 13.70 -6.38
C ALA A 66 -9.58 12.28 -6.91
N LEU A 67 -10.53 11.76 -7.70
CA LEU A 67 -10.44 10.45 -8.35
C LEU A 67 -9.19 10.33 -9.22
N LYS A 68 -8.90 11.34 -10.05
CA LYS A 68 -7.70 11.40 -10.87
C LYS A 68 -6.42 11.40 -10.03
N THR A 69 -6.39 12.19 -8.96
CA THR A 69 -5.24 12.25 -8.04
C THR A 69 -5.00 10.90 -7.37
N THR A 70 -6.05 10.25 -6.87
CA THR A 70 -5.98 8.90 -6.29
C THR A 70 -5.53 7.87 -7.32
N PHE A 71 -6.02 7.95 -8.55
CA PHE A 71 -5.61 7.03 -9.61
C PHE A 71 -4.12 7.18 -9.97
N VAL A 72 -3.64 8.42 -10.12
CA VAL A 72 -2.22 8.71 -10.33
C VAL A 72 -1.37 8.24 -9.14
N PHE A 73 -1.87 8.47 -7.91
CA PHE A 73 -1.23 7.99 -6.70
C PHE A 73 -1.06 6.46 -6.74
N VAL A 74 -2.15 5.70 -6.91
CA VAL A 74 -2.13 4.23 -6.90
C VAL A 74 -1.24 3.67 -8.02
N ILE A 75 -1.38 4.17 -9.25
CA ILE A 75 -0.59 3.66 -10.38
C ILE A 75 0.89 4.01 -10.24
N GLY A 76 1.24 5.13 -9.61
CA GLY A 76 2.64 5.46 -9.39
C GLY A 76 3.24 4.81 -8.14
N THR A 77 2.48 4.60 -7.05
CA THR A 77 3.03 4.01 -5.82
C THR A 77 3.05 2.49 -5.86
N VAL A 78 1.98 1.83 -6.30
CA VAL A 78 1.86 0.36 -6.19
C VAL A 78 2.93 -0.37 -7.00
N PRO A 79 3.13 -0.10 -8.31
CA PRO A 79 4.15 -0.78 -9.10
C PRO A 79 5.56 -0.46 -8.61
N VAL A 80 5.83 0.81 -8.26
CA VAL A 80 7.15 1.25 -7.80
C VAL A 80 7.50 0.60 -6.46
N THR A 81 6.57 0.59 -5.51
CA THR A 81 6.74 -0.08 -4.22
C THR A 81 6.94 -1.58 -4.42
N THR A 82 6.17 -2.21 -5.30
CA THR A 82 6.30 -3.65 -5.61
C THR A 82 7.70 -3.98 -6.15
N VAL A 83 8.19 -3.19 -7.12
CA VAL A 83 9.52 -3.37 -7.71
C VAL A 83 10.61 -3.15 -6.66
N ILE A 84 10.54 -2.06 -5.89
CA ILE A 84 11.54 -1.75 -4.85
C ILE A 84 11.54 -2.84 -3.78
N ALA A 85 10.36 -3.24 -3.29
CA ALA A 85 10.22 -4.29 -2.30
C ALA A 85 10.78 -5.63 -2.78
N LEU A 86 10.52 -6.02 -4.03
CA LEU A 86 11.06 -7.24 -4.63
C LEU A 86 12.59 -7.16 -4.76
N LEU A 87 13.13 -6.04 -5.21
CA LEU A 87 14.58 -5.84 -5.32
C LEU A 87 15.26 -5.91 -3.94
N LEU A 88 14.69 -5.27 -2.93
CA LEU A 88 15.17 -5.35 -1.55
C LEU A 88 15.07 -6.78 -1.02
N ALA A 89 14.00 -7.50 -1.33
CA ALA A 89 13.81 -8.89 -0.90
C ALA A 89 14.86 -9.81 -1.54
N LEU A 90 15.12 -9.67 -2.84
CA LEU A 90 16.17 -10.42 -3.54
C LEU A 90 17.57 -10.11 -2.97
N LEU A 91 17.83 -8.85 -2.64
CA LEU A 91 19.09 -8.43 -2.01
C LEU A 91 19.26 -9.09 -0.64
N VAL A 92 18.24 -9.02 0.22
CA VAL A 92 18.26 -9.58 1.58
C VAL A 92 18.20 -11.11 1.60
N ASN A 93 17.66 -11.74 0.55
CA ASN A 93 17.63 -13.19 0.41
C ASN A 93 19.05 -13.78 0.24
N ARG A 94 19.99 -13.01 -0.30
CA ARG A 94 21.40 -13.42 -0.40
C ARG A 94 22.06 -13.50 0.98
N GLN A 95 22.97 -14.46 1.13
CA GLN A 95 23.77 -14.59 2.35
C GLN A 95 24.92 -13.57 2.32
N PHE A 96 24.81 -12.47 3.06
CA PHE A 96 25.90 -11.50 3.23
C PHE A 96 26.01 -11.00 4.68
N ARG A 97 27.21 -10.53 5.06
CA ARG A 97 27.48 -9.98 6.40
C ARG A 97 26.68 -8.68 6.59
N GLY A 98 25.85 -8.62 7.64
CA GLY A 98 25.03 -7.44 7.95
C GLY A 98 23.57 -7.49 7.45
N ARG A 99 23.13 -8.58 6.82
CA ARG A 99 21.74 -8.72 6.33
C ARG A 99 20.65 -8.44 7.37
N THR A 100 20.89 -8.77 8.64
CA THR A 100 19.92 -8.57 9.72
C THR A 100 19.74 -7.09 10.03
N LEU A 101 20.84 -6.32 10.02
CA LEU A 101 20.79 -4.87 10.21
C LEU A 101 20.12 -4.19 9.03
N PHE A 102 20.43 -4.62 7.80
CA PHE A 102 19.77 -4.10 6.60
C PHE A 102 18.25 -4.36 6.65
N ARG A 103 17.84 -5.59 6.96
CA ARG A 103 16.42 -5.96 7.14
C ARG A 103 15.75 -5.10 8.21
N ALA A 104 16.41 -4.89 9.36
CA ALA A 104 15.88 -4.07 10.44
C ALA A 104 15.70 -2.61 10.01
N GLY A 105 16.70 -2.02 9.35
CA GLY A 105 16.67 -0.63 8.90
C GLY A 105 15.54 -0.34 7.90
N PHE A 106 15.34 -1.22 6.91
CA PHE A 106 14.26 -1.06 5.94
C PHE A 106 12.88 -1.40 6.49
N PHE A 107 12.78 -2.25 7.53
CA PHE A 107 11.51 -2.61 8.16
C PHE A 107 11.06 -1.60 9.24
N LEU A 108 11.99 -0.86 9.84
CA LEU A 108 11.73 0.11 10.89
C LEU A 108 10.63 1.14 10.53
N PRO A 109 10.58 1.70 9.31
CA PRO A 109 9.50 2.61 8.91
C PRO A 109 8.12 1.95 9.00
N SER A 110 7.99 0.69 8.60
CA SER A 110 6.71 0.01 8.52
C SER A 110 6.08 -0.32 9.88
N ILE A 111 6.88 -0.33 10.95
CA ILE A 111 6.42 -0.52 12.33
C ILE A 111 6.33 0.79 13.12
N THR A 112 6.77 1.90 12.52
CA THR A 112 6.68 3.22 13.13
C THR A 112 5.27 3.77 12.97
N SER A 113 4.79 4.52 13.96
CA SER A 113 3.47 5.16 13.89
C SER A 113 3.38 6.11 12.69
N MET A 114 2.27 6.03 11.95
CA MET A 114 2.00 6.91 10.81
C MET A 114 2.07 8.40 11.20
N VAL A 115 1.67 8.75 12.42
CA VAL A 115 1.76 10.12 12.94
C VAL A 115 3.22 10.58 13.04
N VAL A 116 4.12 9.72 13.54
CA VAL A 116 5.54 10.04 13.66
C VAL A 116 6.17 10.22 12.29
N ILE A 117 5.86 9.32 11.34
CA ILE A 117 6.35 9.42 9.96
C ILE A 117 5.87 10.72 9.32
N ALA A 118 4.58 11.07 9.47
CA ALA A 118 4.03 12.30 8.94
C ALA A 118 4.73 13.55 9.49
N LEU A 119 5.06 13.59 10.79
CA LEU A 119 5.81 14.68 11.41
C LEU A 119 7.23 14.81 10.86
N ILE A 120 7.96 13.68 10.73
CA ILE A 120 9.30 13.65 10.15
C ILE A 120 9.25 14.20 8.72
N PHE A 121 8.38 13.66 7.88
CA PHE A 121 8.31 14.06 6.48
C PHE A 121 7.78 15.47 6.27
N THR A 122 6.90 15.96 7.13
CA THR A 122 6.47 17.37 7.12
C THR A 122 7.66 18.29 7.38
N ASN A 123 8.54 17.95 8.33
CA ASN A 123 9.76 18.71 8.58
C ASN A 123 10.77 18.60 7.42
N LEU A 124 10.95 17.41 6.85
CA LEU A 124 11.83 17.18 5.69
C LEU A 124 11.38 17.97 4.45
N TYR A 125 10.08 18.04 4.20
CA TYR A 125 9.46 18.69 3.04
C TYR A 125 9.18 20.18 3.22
N GLN A 126 9.37 20.72 4.43
CA GLN A 126 9.20 22.14 4.71
C GLN A 126 10.19 22.98 3.89
N ARG A 127 9.86 24.26 3.66
CA ARG A 127 10.78 25.25 3.10
C ARG A 127 12.07 25.28 3.93
N GLY A 128 13.22 25.09 3.28
CA GLY A 128 14.52 25.05 3.97
C GLY A 128 14.76 23.77 4.80
N GLY A 129 13.90 22.75 4.68
CA GLY A 129 14.10 21.44 5.31
C GLY A 129 15.28 20.68 4.71
N TYR A 130 15.64 19.55 5.32
CA TYR A 130 16.81 18.75 4.94
C TYR A 130 16.81 18.35 3.45
N LEU A 131 15.65 18.03 2.88
CA LEU A 131 15.58 17.69 1.45
C LEU A 131 15.80 18.89 0.55
N ALA A 132 15.37 20.08 0.96
CA ALA A 132 15.64 21.30 0.20
C ALA A 132 17.14 21.63 0.22
N LEU A 133 17.80 21.48 1.37
CA LEU A 133 19.25 21.68 1.53
C LEU A 133 20.04 20.71 0.65
N LEU A 134 19.70 19.42 0.68
CA LEU A 134 20.35 18.40 -0.14
C LEU A 134 20.17 18.67 -1.65
N ALA A 135 18.97 19.06 -2.06
CA ALA A 135 18.69 19.41 -3.45
C ALA A 135 19.50 20.64 -3.90
N GLN A 136 19.61 21.67 -3.05
CA GLN A 136 20.44 22.86 -3.33
C GLN A 136 21.92 22.52 -3.47
N MET A 137 22.46 21.62 -2.64
CA MET A 137 23.85 21.14 -2.76
C MET A 137 24.10 20.42 -4.10
N LEU A 138 23.08 19.79 -4.65
CA LEU A 138 23.13 19.11 -5.95
C LEU A 138 22.77 20.04 -7.13
N GLY A 139 22.51 21.33 -6.88
CA GLY A 139 22.09 22.29 -7.89
C GLY A 139 20.67 22.07 -8.43
N ILE A 140 19.84 21.30 -7.73
CA ILE A 140 18.46 21.00 -8.12
C ILE A 140 17.53 22.10 -7.58
N PRO A 141 16.71 22.75 -8.43
CA PRO A 141 15.78 23.77 -7.97
C PRO A 141 14.71 23.16 -7.08
N THR A 142 14.46 23.80 -5.93
CA THR A 142 13.45 23.38 -4.95
C THR A 142 12.26 24.33 -4.94
N PRO A 143 11.03 23.85 -4.65
CA PRO A 143 9.87 24.72 -4.52
C PRO A 143 10.07 25.80 -3.45
N GLU A 144 9.69 27.04 -3.75
CA GLU A 144 9.89 28.19 -2.87
C GLU A 144 9.19 28.02 -1.50
N TYR A 145 7.99 27.44 -1.50
CA TYR A 145 7.16 27.25 -0.30
C TYR A 145 7.27 25.85 0.32
N GLY A 146 8.20 25.01 -0.17
CA GLY A 146 8.33 23.60 0.26
C GLY A 146 7.56 22.62 -0.62
N PHE A 147 7.86 21.32 -0.47
CA PHE A 147 7.40 20.29 -1.41
C PHE A 147 5.89 20.02 -1.32
N LEU A 148 5.28 20.21 -0.14
CA LEU A 148 3.85 19.94 0.08
C LEU A 148 2.93 21.09 -0.36
N TYR A 149 3.47 22.30 -0.56
CA TYR A 149 2.70 23.51 -0.86
C TYR A 149 2.71 23.88 -2.35
N SER A 150 3.15 22.98 -3.22
CA SER A 150 3.15 23.18 -4.66
C SER A 150 2.43 22.04 -5.36
N ASP A 151 1.50 22.38 -6.26
CA ASP A 151 0.69 21.44 -7.03
C ASP A 151 1.53 20.39 -7.78
N ARG A 152 2.76 20.74 -8.17
CA ARG A 152 3.64 19.85 -8.95
C ARG A 152 4.42 18.87 -8.08
N THR A 153 4.71 19.21 -6.82
CA THR A 153 5.59 18.42 -5.96
C THR A 153 4.88 17.75 -4.81
N ALA A 154 3.69 18.20 -4.43
CA ALA A 154 2.96 17.65 -3.28
C ALA A 154 2.65 16.17 -3.48
N LEU A 155 2.07 15.80 -4.63
CA LEU A 155 1.72 14.42 -4.92
C LEU A 155 2.97 13.51 -5.00
N PRO A 156 4.03 13.83 -5.78
CA PRO A 156 5.27 13.05 -5.76
C PRO A 156 5.94 12.92 -4.39
N ALA A 157 5.89 13.97 -3.55
CA ALA A 157 6.44 13.94 -2.20
C ALA A 157 5.69 12.92 -1.32
N ILE A 158 4.36 12.96 -1.33
CA ILE A 158 3.54 12.01 -0.57
C ILE A 158 3.75 10.59 -1.10
N MET A 159 3.83 10.40 -2.42
CA MET A 159 4.14 9.11 -3.04
C MET A 159 5.51 8.57 -2.61
N GLY A 160 6.54 9.42 -2.58
CA GLY A 160 7.88 9.03 -2.13
C GLY A 160 7.91 8.58 -0.67
N MET A 161 7.21 9.30 0.21
CA MET A 161 7.02 8.92 1.61
C MET A 161 6.30 7.57 1.73
N ASP A 162 5.20 7.38 1.01
CA ASP A 162 4.41 6.14 1.02
C ASP A 162 5.23 4.93 0.52
N ILE A 163 5.93 5.10 -0.61
CA ILE A 163 6.82 4.08 -1.17
C ILE A 163 7.90 3.69 -0.14
N TRP A 164 8.56 4.68 0.47
CA TRP A 164 9.61 4.42 1.46
C TRP A 164 9.08 3.66 2.68
N MET A 165 7.94 4.09 3.23
CA MET A 165 7.31 3.47 4.40
C MET A 165 6.85 2.03 4.11
N SER A 166 6.26 1.82 2.93
CA SER A 166 5.63 0.55 2.54
C SER A 166 6.63 -0.48 2.03
N SER A 167 7.75 -0.05 1.41
CA SER A 167 8.75 -0.96 0.83
C SER A 167 9.30 -1.98 1.83
N GLY A 168 9.50 -1.57 3.09
CA GLY A 168 9.98 -2.44 4.16
C GLY A 168 9.06 -3.62 4.47
N TYR A 169 7.76 -3.33 4.57
CA TYR A 169 6.74 -4.33 4.84
C TYR A 169 6.61 -5.33 3.69
N TYR A 170 6.45 -4.83 2.46
CA TYR A 170 6.32 -5.68 1.28
C TYR A 170 7.59 -6.48 0.99
N MET A 171 8.77 -5.93 1.29
CA MET A 171 10.03 -6.68 1.22
C MET A 171 9.97 -7.95 2.09
N LEU A 172 9.41 -7.88 3.30
CA LEU A 172 9.29 -9.06 4.16
C LEU A 172 8.32 -10.09 3.61
N ILE A 173 7.21 -9.65 3.00
CA ILE A 173 6.25 -10.53 2.34
C ILE A 173 6.92 -11.26 1.18
N PHE A 174 7.61 -10.53 0.29
CA PHE A 174 8.35 -11.14 -0.81
C PHE A 174 9.48 -12.05 -0.33
N LEU A 175 10.18 -11.68 0.74
CA LEU A 175 11.22 -12.51 1.33
C LEU A 175 10.66 -13.82 1.89
N ALA A 176 9.48 -13.79 2.51
CA ALA A 176 8.80 -15.00 2.97
C ALA A 176 8.39 -15.89 1.79
N GLY A 177 7.86 -15.29 0.71
CA GLY A 177 7.56 -15.99 -0.53
C GLY A 177 8.79 -16.62 -1.18
N LEU A 178 9.90 -15.88 -1.26
CA LEU A 178 11.17 -16.35 -1.82
C LEU A 178 11.70 -17.57 -1.07
N LYS A 179 11.56 -17.59 0.26
CA LYS A 179 11.98 -18.71 1.11
C LYS A 179 11.08 -19.94 1.02
N ALA A 180 9.84 -19.77 0.54
CA ALA A 180 8.92 -20.89 0.33
C ALA A 180 9.19 -21.63 -1.00
N ILE A 181 9.98 -21.06 -1.90
CA ILE A 181 10.35 -21.71 -3.16
C ILE A 181 11.40 -22.81 -2.87
N PRO A 182 11.15 -24.07 -3.26
CA PRO A 182 12.11 -25.16 -3.06
C PRO A 182 13.45 -24.88 -3.75
N GLU A 183 14.55 -25.11 -3.04
CA GLU A 183 15.92 -24.89 -3.54
C GLU A 183 16.26 -25.83 -4.72
N GLU A 184 15.68 -27.04 -4.71
CA GLU A 184 15.81 -28.07 -5.75
C GLU A 184 15.48 -27.55 -7.17
N LEU A 185 14.52 -26.61 -7.28
CA LEU A 185 14.16 -26.01 -8.57
C LEU A 185 15.29 -25.13 -9.13
N TYR A 186 16.01 -24.43 -8.25
CA TYR A 186 17.14 -23.58 -8.64
C TYR A 186 18.35 -24.43 -9.01
N GLU A 187 18.61 -25.51 -8.27
CA GLU A 187 19.69 -26.47 -8.54
C GLU A 187 19.47 -27.20 -9.87
N ALA A 188 18.26 -27.72 -10.11
CA ALA A 188 17.90 -28.38 -11.37
C ALA A 188 18.07 -27.44 -12.58
N ALA A 189 17.68 -26.17 -12.44
CA ALA A 189 17.86 -25.17 -13.48
C ALA A 189 19.35 -24.83 -13.72
N GLU A 190 20.17 -24.83 -12.68
CA GLU A 190 21.61 -24.60 -12.79
C GLU A 190 22.33 -25.75 -13.49
N ILE A 191 21.94 -27.00 -13.20
CA ILE A 191 22.41 -28.20 -13.92
C ILE A 191 22.04 -28.13 -15.40
N ALA A 192 20.85 -27.59 -15.72
CA ALA A 192 20.41 -27.36 -17.10
C ALA A 192 21.07 -26.13 -17.77
N GLY A 193 22.03 -25.46 -17.12
CA GLY A 193 22.74 -24.30 -17.67
C GLY A 193 21.91 -23.02 -17.74
N ALA A 194 20.82 -22.92 -16.97
CA ALA A 194 19.96 -21.73 -16.97
C ALA A 194 20.67 -20.52 -16.33
N SER A 195 20.75 -19.42 -17.08
CA SER A 195 21.30 -18.16 -16.57
C SER A 195 20.48 -17.60 -15.41
N ALA A 196 21.07 -16.72 -14.58
CA ALA A 196 20.38 -16.07 -13.46
C ALA A 196 19.11 -15.32 -13.91
N MET A 197 19.16 -14.66 -15.08
CA MET A 197 17.99 -13.98 -15.65
C MET A 197 16.89 -14.96 -16.04
N ARG A 198 17.24 -16.11 -16.63
CA ARG A 198 16.28 -17.17 -16.97
C ARG A 198 15.64 -17.75 -15.73
N ARG A 199 16.41 -18.03 -14.67
CA ARG A 199 15.91 -18.50 -13.37
C ARG A 199 14.96 -17.49 -12.73
N PHE A 200 15.29 -16.20 -12.77
CA PHE A 200 14.42 -15.15 -12.24
C PHE A 200 13.06 -15.10 -12.94
N PHE A 201 13.02 -15.03 -14.28
CA PHE A 201 11.75 -14.91 -15.00
C PHE A 201 10.97 -16.22 -15.13
N SER A 202 11.62 -17.38 -15.05
CA SER A 202 10.97 -18.69 -15.26
C SER A 202 10.61 -19.41 -13.97
N ILE A 203 11.28 -19.09 -12.85
CA ILE A 203 11.09 -19.77 -11.56
C ILE A 203 10.66 -18.75 -10.51
N THR A 204 11.50 -17.76 -10.23
CA THR A 204 11.27 -16.83 -9.12
C THR A 204 10.00 -16.01 -9.32
N LEU A 205 9.88 -15.28 -10.44
CA LEU A 205 8.75 -14.38 -10.68
C LEU A 205 7.42 -15.15 -10.78
N PRO A 206 7.31 -16.28 -11.52
CA PRO A 206 6.06 -17.03 -11.59
C PRO A 206 5.64 -17.65 -10.24
N LEU A 207 6.58 -18.20 -9.48
CA LEU A 207 6.29 -18.83 -8.19
C LEU A 207 6.04 -17.80 -7.06
N LEU A 208 6.48 -16.54 -7.24
CA LEU A 208 6.12 -15.44 -6.36
C LEU A 208 4.75 -14.81 -6.66
N ARG A 209 4.16 -15.03 -7.84
CA ARG A 209 2.84 -14.45 -8.19
C ARG A 209 1.73 -14.69 -7.16
N PRO A 210 1.61 -15.86 -6.50
CA PRO A 210 0.58 -16.08 -5.47
C PRO A 210 0.77 -15.23 -4.20
N VAL A 211 1.96 -14.65 -4.02
CA VAL A 211 2.34 -13.82 -2.87
C VAL A 211 2.19 -12.32 -3.18
N ALA A 212 2.21 -11.96 -4.46
CA ALA A 212 2.05 -10.58 -4.97
C ALA A 212 0.57 -10.21 -5.15
#